data_AF-A0A5R9GF33-F1
#
_entry.id   AF-A0A5R9GF33-F1
#
_cell.length_a   1.000
_cell.length_b   1.000
_cell.length_c   1.000
_cell.angle_alpha   90.00
_cell.angle_beta   90.00
_cell.angle_gamma   90.00
#
_symmetry.space_group_name_H-M   'P 1'
#
loop_
_entity.id
_entity.type
_entity.pdbx_description
1 polymer ?
#
loop_
_entity_poly.entity_id
_entity_poly.type
_entity_poly.pdbx_seq_one_letter_code
_entity_poly.pdbx_strand_id
1 'polypeptide(L)' 'MAAAMEGAYRHFEHRLEDALLGSDTGSRLVALGYREDVVFCARRDVYRLTPILSGGELRPFECGLGLF' A
#
# COMPACT_ATOMS: atom_id res chain seq x y z
N MET A 1 8.68 12.85 -12.39
CA MET A 1 8.48 12.14 -11.11
C MET A 1 7.85 10.77 -11.31
N ALA A 2 6.79 10.63 -12.12
CA ALA A 2 6.17 9.33 -12.41
C ALA A 2 7.16 8.24 -12.85
N ALA A 3 8.02 8.51 -13.84
CA ALA A 3 9.00 7.53 -14.34
C ALA A 3 10.04 7.09 -13.30
N ALA A 4 10.46 7.98 -12.40
CA ALA A 4 11.41 7.63 -11.33
C ALA A 4 10.75 6.72 -10.28
N MET A 5 9.50 7.01 -9.91
CA MET A 5 8.73 6.16 -9.00
C MET A 5 8.37 4.81 -9.63
N GLU A 6 8.02 4.80 -10.91
CA GLU A 6 7.80 3.56 -11.66
C GLU A 6 9.07 2.71 -11.72
N GLY A 7 10.22 3.29 -12.03
CA GLY A 7 11.50 2.59 -12.02
C GLY A 7 11.84 1.99 -10.65
N ALA A 8 11.65 2.76 -9.58
CA ALA A 8 11.83 2.28 -8.21
C ALA A 8 10.87 1.13 -7.88
N TYR A 9 9.58 1.26 -8.23
CA TYR A 9 8.60 0.20 -8.03
C TYR A 9 9.00 -1.08 -8.76
N ARG A 10 9.29 -0.99 -10.08
CA ARG A 10 9.71 -2.15 -10.89
C ARG A 10 10.96 -2.83 -10.33
N HIS A 11 11.88 -2.07 -9.72
CA HIS A 11 13.06 -2.64 -9.08
C HIS A 11 12.73 -3.47 -7.83
N PHE A 12 11.68 -3.11 -7.07
CA PHE A 12 11.31 -3.75 -5.81
C PHE A 12 10.01 -4.58 -5.87
N GLU A 13 9.35 -4.71 -7.02
CA GLU A 13 7.99 -5.25 -7.12
C GLU A 13 7.81 -6.67 -6.56
N HIS A 14 8.89 -7.47 -6.58
CA HIS A 14 8.91 -8.84 -6.05
C HIS A 14 9.45 -8.94 -4.61
N ARG A 15 9.86 -7.81 -4.02
CA ARG A 15 10.45 -7.71 -2.67
C ARG A 15 9.96 -6.46 -1.93
N LEU A 16 8.68 -6.12 -2.10
CA LEU A 16 8.09 -4.94 -1.47
C LEU A 16 8.17 -5.02 0.06
N GLU A 17 8.00 -6.20 0.63
CA GLU A 17 8.18 -6.43 2.08
C GLU A 17 9.60 -6.03 2.54
N ASP A 18 10.64 -6.58 1.90
CA ASP A 18 12.04 -6.24 2.23
C ASP A 18 12.33 -4.75 2.05
N ALA A 19 11.81 -4.16 0.97
CA ALA A 19 11.99 -2.74 0.66
C ALA A 19 11.34 -1.85 1.74
N LEU A 20 10.14 -2.20 2.19
CA LEU A 20 9.43 -1.47 3.24
C LEU A 20 10.10 -1.67 4.60
N LEU A 21 10.49 -2.90 4.96
CA LEU A 21 11.23 -3.20 6.20
C LEU A 21 12.59 -2.49 6.26
N GLY A 22 13.27 -2.33 5.12
CA GLY A 22 14.56 -1.64 5.01
C GLY A 22 14.47 -0.12 4.94
N SER A 23 13.26 0.46 4.84
CA SER A 23 13.08 1.91 4.85
C SER A 23 13.27 2.50 6.25
N ASP A 24 13.58 3.80 6.35
CA ASP A 24 13.67 4.51 7.64
C ASP A 24 12.38 4.36 8.46
N THR A 25 11.22 4.54 7.80
CA THR A 25 9.91 4.39 8.44
C THR A 25 9.64 2.94 8.87
N GLY A 26 9.95 1.95 8.02
CA GLY A 26 9.79 0.55 8.36
C GLY A 26 10.65 0.13 9.54
N SER A 27 11.91 0.56 9.57
CA SER A 27 12.84 0.31 10.68
C SER A 27 12.30 0.87 11.99
N ARG A 28 11.73 2.09 11.96
CA ARG A 28 11.11 2.72 13.14
C ARG A 28 9.84 2.00 13.60
N LEU A 29 8.98 1.56 12.68
CA LEU A 29 7.77 0.79 13.01
C LEU A 29 8.11 -0.57 13.62
N VAL A 30 9.13 -1.25 13.08
CA VAL A 30 9.63 -2.52 13.63
C VAL A 30 10.16 -2.32 15.06
N ALA A 31 10.92 -1.25 15.32
CA ALA A 31 11.40 -0.93 16.66
C ALA A 31 10.27 -0.67 17.67
N LEU A 32 9.09 -0.26 17.19
CA LEU A 32 7.88 -0.06 18.01
C LEU A 32 7.00 -1.32 18.13
N GLY A 33 7.40 -2.44 17.52
CA GLY A 33 6.65 -3.70 17.55
C GLY A 33 5.64 -3.91 16.41
N TYR A 34 5.55 -2.99 15.44
CA TYR A 34 4.58 -3.05 14.34
C TYR A 34 5.09 -3.77 13.08
N ARG A 35 5.96 -4.78 13.25
CA ARG A 35 6.52 -5.53 12.11
C ARG A 35 5.41 -6.14 11.24
N GLU A 36 4.41 -6.73 11.89
CA GLU A 36 3.31 -7.42 11.20
C GLU A 36 2.47 -6.47 10.35
N ASP A 37 2.31 -5.22 10.78
CA ASP A 37 1.61 -4.19 10.01
C ASP A 37 2.38 -3.80 8.76
N VAL A 38 3.72 -3.70 8.83
CA VAL A 38 4.55 -3.42 7.66
C VAL A 38 4.45 -4.56 6.64
N VAL A 39 4.52 -5.81 7.12
CA VAL A 39 4.36 -7.01 6.28
C VAL A 39 2.96 -7.07 5.67
N PHE A 40 1.92 -6.74 6.43
CA PHE A 40 0.55 -6.71 5.95
C PHE A 40 0.37 -5.64 4.86
N CYS A 41 0.87 -4.43 5.09
CA CYS A 41 0.80 -3.31 4.13
C CYS A 41 1.58 -3.57 2.83
N ALA A 42 2.55 -4.47 2.82
CA ALA A 42 3.31 -4.84 1.63
C ALA A 42 2.53 -5.72 0.64
N ARG A 43 1.39 -6.29 1.05
CA ARG A 43 0.60 -7.19 0.23
C ARG A 43 -0.11 -6.44 -0.89
N ARG A 44 -0.13 -7.03 -2.09
CA ARG A 44 -0.79 -6.49 -3.27
C ARG A 44 -2.18 -7.07 -3.44
N ASP A 45 -3.11 -6.26 -3.93
CA ASP A 45 -4.43 -6.69 -4.40
C ASP A 45 -5.28 -7.46 -3.37
N VAL A 46 -5.10 -7.16 -2.07
CA VAL A 46 -5.83 -7.82 -0.97
C VAL A 46 -7.31 -7.46 -0.94
N TYR A 47 -7.65 -6.24 -1.33
CA TYR A 47 -9.02 -5.71 -1.30
C TYR A 47 -9.45 -5.21 -2.68
N ARG A 48 -10.68 -5.52 -3.08
CA ARG A 48 -11.34 -4.93 -4.27
C ARG A 48 -12.19 -3.71 -3.87
N LEU A 49 -11.61 -2.84 -3.05
CA LEU A 49 -12.28 -1.69 -2.46
C LEU A 49 -11.39 -0.46 -2.60
N THR A 50 -11.96 0.64 -3.07
CA THR A 50 -11.29 1.94 -3.14
C THR A 50 -12.07 2.93 -2.30
N PRO A 51 -11.53 3.48 -1.22
CA PRO A 51 -12.18 4.58 -0.51
C PRO A 51 -12.22 5.85 -1.36
N ILE A 52 -13.36 6.55 -1.41
CA ILE A 52 -13.51 7.87 -2.02
C ILE A 52 -13.78 8.92 -0.95
N LEU A 53 -13.14 10.08 -1.05
CA LEU A 53 -13.44 11.22 -0.19
C LEU A 53 -14.71 11.92 -0.71
N SER A 54 -15.79 11.90 0.08
CA SER A 54 -17.05 12.55 -0.27
C SER A 54 -17.64 13.22 0.97
N GLY A 55 -17.88 14.53 0.88
CA GLY A 55 -18.45 15.29 2.00
C GLY A 55 -17.58 15.31 3.27
N GLY A 56 -16.25 15.15 3.14
CA GLY A 56 -15.33 15.09 4.28
C GLY A 56 -15.19 13.69 4.91
N GLU A 57 -15.86 12.68 4.38
CA GLU A 57 -15.80 11.30 4.85
C GLU A 57 -15.16 10.39 3.79
N LEU A 58 -14.35 9.41 4.23
CA LEU A 58 -13.93 8.31 3.38
C LEU A 58 -15.07 7.29 3.28
N ARG A 59 -15.63 7.13 2.08
CA ARG A 59 -16.71 6.18 1.79
C ARG A 59 -16.19 5.02 0.96
N PRO A 60 -16.64 3.78 1.21
CA PRO A 60 -16.27 2.65 0.38
C PRO A 60 -16.83 2.80 -1.04
N PHE A 61 -15.99 2.57 -2.06
CA PHE A 61 -16.41 2.37 -3.44
C PHE A 61 -15.93 0.99 -3.92
N GLU A 62 -16.87 0.09 -4.17
CA GLU A 62 -16.60 -1.26 -4.65
C GLU A 62 -16.49 -1.26 -6.17
N CYS A 63 -15.30 -1.54 -6.68
CA CYS A 63 -15.08 -1.69 -8.11
C CYS A 63 -15.47 -3.12 -8.51
N GLY A 64 -16.78 -3.40 -8.64
CA GLY A 64 -17.20 -4.79 -8.87
C GLY A 64 -18.68 -5.17 -8.80
N LEU A 65 -19.62 -4.32 -9.24
CA LEU A 65 -20.89 -4.78 -9.82
C LEU A 65 -21.24 -3.81 -10.96
N GLY A 66 -21.16 -4.28 -12.21
CA GLY A 66 -21.56 -3.47 -13.36
C GLY A 66 -23.04 -3.11 -13.27
N LEU A 67 -23.33 -1.83 -13.06
CA LEU A 67 -24.58 -1.15 -13.43
C LEU A 67 -24.26 0.32 -13.77
N PHE A 68 -23.75 0.53 -14.98
CA PHE A 68 -24.41 1.42 -15.94
C PHE A 68 -24.93 0.55 -17.07
#